data_AF-A0A9X1FQU3-F1
#
_entry.id   AF-A0A9X1FQU3-F1
#
_cell.length_a   1.000
_cell.length_b   1.000
_cell.length_c   1.000
_cell.angle_alpha   90.00
_cell.angle_beta   90.00
_cell.angle_gamma   90.00
#
_symmetry.space_group_name_H-M   'P 1'
#
loop_
_entity.id
_entity.type
_entity.pdbx_description
1 polymer ?
#
loop_
_entity_poly.entity_id
_entity_poly.type
_entity_poly.pdbx_seq_one_letter_code
_entity_poly.pdbx_strand_id
1 'polypeptide(L)'
;MKLYMQLKNNMCGFLWVLLLGFSNVHAQEVATETTIPAEDAIVLLENEENYKIWLEALEEPGVKVEGNTMSFSFEAKKLIADVSYRNSVYKSDYTFEDVAQSLKSMELQKAFWQMITMYPNHKQEVVNYIFAYDQVIPTDKVVSAAFYTYAFFDPQITEIVEGKPNVLRPDIFEAYLKNTNEIMHYIKYLREQGAIEK
;
A
#
# COMPACT_ATOMS: atom_id res chain seq x y z
N MET A 1 29.92 -18.93 -59.31
CA MET A 1 28.72 -18.08 -59.39
C MET A 1 29.11 -16.68 -58.92
N LYS A 2 28.94 -15.68 -59.80
CA LYS A 2 29.60 -14.36 -59.75
C LYS A 2 28.96 -13.39 -58.73
N LEU A 3 29.86 -12.65 -58.07
CA LEU A 3 29.86 -11.25 -57.64
C LEU A 3 28.64 -10.60 -56.94
N TYR A 4 28.92 -10.06 -55.73
CA TYR A 4 28.79 -8.66 -55.32
C TYR A 4 27.60 -7.81 -55.84
N MET A 5 26.90 -7.10 -54.95
CA MET A 5 27.21 -5.69 -54.61
C MET A 5 26.04 -5.04 -53.82
N GLN A 6 26.36 -4.29 -52.75
CA GLN A 6 25.46 -3.33 -52.10
C GLN A 6 25.25 -2.08 -52.96
N LEU A 7 24.07 -1.45 -52.89
CA LEU A 7 23.86 0.01 -53.06
C LEU A 7 22.46 0.38 -52.51
N LYS A 8 22.34 1.08 -51.37
CA LYS A 8 22.33 2.55 -51.13
C LYS A 8 21.06 3.28 -51.63
N ASN A 9 20.40 3.94 -50.66
CA ASN A 9 19.43 5.05 -50.69
C ASN A 9 19.03 5.68 -52.04
N ASN A 10 17.72 5.95 -52.18
CA ASN A 10 17.12 7.19 -52.71
C ASN A 10 15.63 7.20 -52.29
N MET A 11 15.16 8.05 -51.37
CA MET A 11 14.80 9.47 -51.49
C MET A 11 13.62 9.77 -52.44
N CYS A 12 12.57 10.34 -51.85
CA CYS A 12 11.57 11.26 -52.40
C CYS A 12 10.58 10.79 -53.49
N GLY A 13 9.31 10.76 -53.07
CA GLY A 13 8.26 11.53 -53.73
C GLY A 13 7.24 10.69 -54.47
N PHE A 14 6.02 10.61 -53.92
CA PHE A 14 4.81 10.97 -54.65
C PHE A 14 3.69 11.28 -53.65
N LEU A 15 3.44 12.58 -53.50
CA LEU A 15 2.19 13.15 -53.01
C LEU A 15 1.03 12.58 -53.84
N TRP A 16 0.02 12.00 -53.19
CA TRP A 16 -1.36 12.05 -53.69
C TRP A 16 -2.29 12.43 -52.56
N VAL A 17 -2.66 13.71 -52.58
CA VAL A 17 -3.77 14.31 -51.85
C VAL A 17 -5.07 13.72 -52.39
N LEU A 18 -5.86 13.09 -51.52
CA LEU A 18 -7.30 12.91 -51.72
C LEU A 18 -8.01 13.43 -50.47
N LEU A 19 -8.25 14.74 -50.50
CA LEU A 19 -9.34 15.40 -49.80
C LEU A 19 -10.65 14.87 -50.40
N LEU A 20 -11.55 14.37 -49.54
CA LEU A 20 -12.94 14.86 -49.38
C LEU A 20 -13.77 13.83 -48.62
N GLY A 21 -14.33 14.26 -47.47
CA GLY A 21 -15.53 13.65 -46.91
C GLY A 21 -15.40 12.95 -45.56
N PHE A 22 -14.95 13.65 -44.52
CA PHE A 22 -15.43 13.36 -43.17
C PHE A 22 -16.09 14.61 -42.60
N SER A 23 -17.41 14.59 -42.63
CA SER A 23 -18.29 15.51 -41.95
C SER A 23 -17.82 15.68 -40.50
N ASN A 24 -17.72 16.93 -40.05
CA ASN A 24 -17.61 17.25 -38.64
C ASN A 24 -18.83 16.66 -37.91
N VAL A 25 -18.66 15.50 -37.28
CA VAL A 25 -19.57 15.06 -36.23
C VAL A 25 -19.25 15.95 -35.04
N HIS A 26 -20.02 17.03 -34.89
CA HIS A 26 -20.20 17.64 -33.58
C HIS A 26 -20.84 16.58 -32.69
N ALA A 27 -20.03 15.91 -31.87
CA ALA A 27 -20.54 15.13 -30.75
C ALA A 27 -21.13 16.13 -29.76
N GLN A 28 -22.44 16.36 -29.90
CA GLN A 28 -23.21 17.06 -28.88
C GLN A 28 -23.28 16.12 -27.68
N GLU A 29 -22.59 16.48 -26.61
CA GLU A 29 -22.65 15.80 -25.32
C GLU A 29 -24.05 16.05 -24.76
N VAL A 30 -25.00 15.19 -25.14
CA VAL A 30 -26.30 15.14 -24.49
C VAL A 30 -26.06 14.46 -23.16
N ALA A 31 -26.07 15.24 -22.09
CA ALA A 31 -26.15 14.75 -20.72
C ALA A 31 -27.49 14.00 -20.57
N THR A 32 -27.51 12.73 -20.98
CA THR A 32 -28.55 11.80 -20.56
C THR A 32 -28.26 11.49 -19.11
N GLU A 33 -29.17 11.86 -18.21
CA GLU A 33 -29.20 11.33 -16.84
C GLU A 33 -29.22 9.79 -16.94
N THR A 34 -28.05 9.18 -16.82
CA THR A 34 -27.92 7.73 -16.79
C THR A 34 -28.40 7.26 -15.44
N THR A 35 -29.65 6.85 -15.37
CA THR A 35 -30.19 6.14 -14.22
C THR A 35 -29.57 4.74 -14.17
N ILE A 36 -28.79 4.48 -13.12
CA ILE A 36 -28.20 3.16 -12.89
C ILE A 36 -29.35 2.19 -12.59
N PRO A 37 -29.42 1.02 -13.26
CA PRO A 37 -30.39 -0.02 -12.93
C PRO A 37 -30.32 -0.38 -11.44
N ALA A 38 -31.47 -0.64 -10.81
CA ALA A 38 -31.52 -0.87 -9.36
C ALA A 38 -30.63 -2.04 -8.89
N GLU A 39 -30.46 -3.08 -9.72
CA GLU A 39 -29.56 -4.21 -9.45
C GLU A 39 -28.09 -3.77 -9.43
N ASP A 40 -27.67 -2.99 -10.43
CA ASP A 40 -26.30 -2.46 -10.52
C ASP A 40 -26.02 -1.48 -9.38
N ALA A 41 -27.03 -0.72 -8.94
CA ALA A 41 -26.92 0.16 -7.78
C ALA A 41 -26.73 -0.63 -6.48
N ILE A 42 -27.40 -1.77 -6.30
CA ILE A 42 -27.22 -2.64 -5.13
C ILE A 42 -25.78 -3.21 -5.11
N VAL A 43 -25.29 -3.71 -6.25
CA VAL A 43 -23.91 -4.24 -6.35
C VAL A 43 -22.86 -3.17 -6.06
N LEU A 44 -23.07 -1.93 -6.55
CA LEU A 44 -22.17 -0.81 -6.25
C LEU A 44 -22.17 -0.48 -4.75
N LEU A 45 -23.34 -0.40 -4.12
CA LEU A 45 -23.47 -0.12 -2.69
C LEU A 45 -22.84 -1.22 -1.82
N GLU A 46 -23.05 -2.50 -2.15
CA GLU A 46 -22.42 -3.63 -1.46
C GLU A 46 -20.89 -3.59 -1.59
N ASN A 47 -20.37 -3.25 -2.77
CA ASN A 47 -18.94 -3.08 -2.98
C ASN A 47 -18.36 -1.92 -2.16
N GLU A 48 -19.07 -0.78 -2.09
CA GLU A 48 -18.68 0.36 -1.27
C GLU A 48 -18.67 0.03 0.22
N GLU A 49 -19.69 -0.68 0.72
CA GLU A 49 -19.78 -1.09 2.12
C GLU A 49 -18.67 -2.09 2.48
N ASN A 50 -18.47 -3.12 1.65
CA ASN A 50 -17.38 -4.09 1.82
C ASN A 50 -16.00 -3.42 1.79
N TYR A 51 -15.81 -2.47 0.88
CA TYR A 51 -14.58 -1.69 0.80
C TYR A 51 -14.33 -0.88 2.09
N LYS A 52 -15.37 -0.23 2.60
CA LYS A 52 -15.29 0.53 3.86
C LYS A 52 -14.94 -0.36 5.04
N ILE A 53 -15.59 -1.52 5.17
CA ILE A 53 -15.30 -2.49 6.24
C ILE A 53 -13.86 -2.98 6.15
N TRP A 54 -13.39 -3.33 4.94
CA TRP A 54 -12.01 -3.74 4.72
C TRP A 54 -11.01 -2.63 5.07
N LEU A 55 -11.31 -1.39 4.70
CA LEU A 55 -10.47 -0.24 4.99
C LEU A 55 -10.38 0.06 6.49
N GLU A 56 -11.53 0.02 7.20
CA GLU A 56 -11.59 0.20 8.65
C GLU A 56 -10.78 -0.89 9.38
N ALA A 57 -10.88 -2.15 8.93
CA ALA A 57 -10.08 -3.24 9.47
C ALA A 57 -8.58 -3.06 9.20
N LEU A 58 -8.22 -2.50 8.03
CA LEU A 58 -6.84 -2.22 7.66
C LEU A 58 -6.23 -1.05 8.46
N GLU A 59 -7.04 -0.06 8.84
CA GLU A 59 -6.65 1.06 9.70
C GLU A 59 -6.65 0.70 11.19
N GLU A 60 -7.24 -0.43 11.59
CA GLU A 60 -7.34 -0.82 12.98
C GLU A 60 -5.97 -1.23 13.57
N PRO A 61 -5.44 -0.51 14.59
CA PRO A 61 -4.24 -0.93 15.27
C PRO A 61 -4.49 -2.17 16.14
N GLY A 62 -3.45 -3.00 16.29
CA GLY A 62 -3.52 -4.22 17.08
C GLY A 62 -3.69 -3.99 18.57
N VAL A 63 -3.14 -2.88 19.10
CA VAL A 63 -3.30 -2.48 20.50
C VAL A 63 -3.99 -1.12 20.55
N LYS A 64 -5.12 -1.05 21.27
CA LYS A 64 -5.82 0.20 21.61
C LYS A 64 -5.85 0.34 23.13
N VAL A 65 -5.53 1.55 23.62
CA VAL A 65 -5.61 1.88 25.04
C VAL A 65 -6.62 3.00 25.23
N GLU A 66 -7.71 2.71 25.93
CA GLU A 66 -8.80 3.63 26.22
C GLU A 66 -8.96 3.75 27.74
N GLY A 67 -8.43 4.84 28.31
CA GLY A 67 -8.36 5.01 29.76
C GLY A 67 -7.54 3.89 30.41
N ASN A 68 -8.19 3.06 31.23
CA ASN A 68 -7.57 1.92 31.91
C ASN A 68 -7.81 0.58 31.18
N THR A 69 -8.44 0.59 30.01
CA THR A 69 -8.74 -0.63 29.25
C THR A 69 -7.80 -0.75 28.06
N MET A 70 -7.21 -1.94 27.91
CA MET A 70 -6.47 -2.33 26.71
C MET A 70 -7.33 -3.32 25.92
N SER A 71 -7.52 -3.04 24.63
CA SER A 71 -8.21 -3.92 23.70
C SER A 71 -7.29 -4.35 22.57
N PHE A 72 -7.55 -5.55 22.04
CA PHE A 72 -6.74 -6.19 21.02
C PHE A 72 -7.58 -6.48 19.78
N SER A 73 -7.04 -6.14 18.61
CA SER A 73 -7.63 -6.51 17.31
C SER A 73 -7.59 -8.03 17.09
N PHE A 74 -8.24 -8.51 16.03
CA PHE A 74 -8.17 -9.92 15.64
C PHE A 74 -6.72 -10.38 15.39
N GLU A 75 -5.94 -9.57 14.67
CA GLU A 75 -4.55 -9.87 14.36
C GLU A 75 -3.68 -9.91 15.62
N ALA A 76 -3.86 -8.97 16.55
CA ALA A 76 -3.16 -8.96 17.83
C ALA A 76 -3.49 -10.19 18.68
N LYS A 77 -4.76 -10.59 18.74
CA LYS A 77 -5.17 -11.82 19.44
C LYS A 77 -4.50 -13.06 18.85
N LYS A 78 -4.36 -13.12 17.51
CA LYS A 78 -3.67 -14.21 16.82
C LYS A 78 -2.17 -14.23 17.17
N LEU A 79 -1.52 -13.07 17.16
CA LEU A 79 -0.12 -12.92 17.58
C LEU A 79 0.10 -13.33 19.05
N ILE A 80 -0.86 -13.07 19.93
CA ILE A 80 -0.80 -13.48 21.34
C ILE A 80 -0.95 -15.01 21.46
N ALA A 81 -2.01 -15.57 20.86
CA ALA A 81 -2.44 -16.94 21.09
C ALA A 81 -1.60 -17.99 20.35
N ASP A 82 -1.15 -17.70 19.13
CA ASP A 82 -0.43 -18.65 18.29
C ASP A 82 1.06 -18.30 18.21
N VAL A 83 1.85 -19.02 19.01
CA VAL A 83 3.32 -18.86 19.06
C VAL A 83 3.98 -19.21 17.72
N SER A 84 3.47 -20.23 17.01
CA SER A 84 4.02 -20.63 15.72
C SER A 84 3.79 -19.55 14.68
N TYR A 85 2.57 -19.00 14.64
CA TYR A 85 2.24 -17.87 13.79
C TYR A 85 3.10 -16.66 14.12
N ARG A 86 3.20 -16.29 15.40
CA ARG A 86 4.04 -15.18 15.86
C ARG A 86 5.48 -15.34 15.39
N ASN A 87 6.08 -16.52 15.60
CA ASN A 87 7.44 -16.81 15.14
C ASN A 87 7.59 -16.78 13.61
N SER A 88 6.52 -17.07 12.86
CA SER A 88 6.54 -16.95 11.39
C SER A 88 6.47 -15.50 10.89
N VAL A 89 5.91 -14.59 11.71
CA VAL A 89 5.79 -13.17 11.40
C VAL A 89 7.11 -12.45 11.62
N TYR A 90 7.81 -12.74 12.72
CA TYR A 90 9.04 -12.04 13.11
C TYR A 90 10.30 -12.75 12.61
N LYS A 91 11.10 -12.03 11.83
CA LYS A 91 12.42 -12.47 11.34
C LYS A 91 13.50 -11.56 11.91
N SER A 92 14.76 -12.03 11.90
CA SER A 92 15.89 -11.17 12.25
C SER A 92 16.05 -10.04 11.22
N ASP A 93 15.89 -10.38 9.95
CA ASP A 93 16.06 -9.50 8.82
C ASP A 93 14.96 -9.79 7.80
N TYR A 94 14.36 -8.73 7.25
CA TYR A 94 13.37 -8.83 6.18
C TYR A 94 13.99 -8.43 4.84
N THR A 95 13.44 -9.02 3.77
CA THR A 95 13.79 -8.74 2.38
C THR A 95 12.57 -8.22 1.62
N PHE A 96 12.79 -7.63 0.45
CA PHE A 96 11.67 -7.27 -0.44
C PHE A 96 10.89 -8.48 -0.95
N GLU A 97 11.47 -9.68 -0.94
CA GLU A 97 10.74 -10.92 -1.24
C GLU A 97 9.72 -11.25 -0.14
N ASP A 98 10.06 -11.02 1.13
CA ASP A 98 9.13 -11.14 2.25
C ASP A 98 7.96 -10.16 2.14
N VAL A 99 8.27 -8.91 1.79
CA VAL A 99 7.27 -7.85 1.53
C VAL A 99 6.35 -8.28 0.40
N ALA A 100 6.91 -8.72 -0.73
CA ALA A 100 6.13 -9.19 -1.86
C ALA A 100 5.23 -10.38 -1.50
N GLN A 101 5.70 -11.30 -0.65
CA GLN A 101 4.92 -12.43 -0.19
C GLN A 101 3.74 -11.99 0.68
N SER A 102 3.95 -11.09 1.64
CA SER A 102 2.86 -10.56 2.47
C SER A 102 1.84 -9.77 1.66
N LEU A 103 2.28 -8.97 0.67
CA LEU A 103 1.39 -8.27 -0.25
C LEU A 103 0.55 -9.23 -1.12
N LYS A 104 1.16 -10.29 -1.67
CA LYS A 104 0.45 -11.33 -2.43
C LYS A 104 -0.60 -12.06 -1.58
N SER A 105 -0.34 -12.20 -0.28
CA SER A 105 -1.26 -12.80 0.68
C SER A 105 -2.27 -11.80 1.26
N MET A 106 -2.32 -10.56 0.75
CA MET A 106 -3.19 -9.47 1.24
C MET A 106 -2.96 -9.10 2.71
N GLU A 107 -1.79 -9.44 3.27
CA GLU A 107 -1.37 -9.10 4.63
C GLU A 107 -0.70 -7.71 4.66
N LEU A 108 -1.45 -6.65 4.30
CA LEU A 108 -0.88 -5.30 4.09
C LEU A 108 -0.21 -4.71 5.34
N GLN A 109 -0.85 -4.79 6.53
CA GLN A 109 -0.20 -4.28 7.75
C GLN A 109 1.13 -5.00 8.02
N LYS A 110 1.20 -6.31 7.77
CA LYS A 110 2.44 -7.09 7.92
C LYS A 110 3.51 -6.67 6.92
N ALA A 111 3.13 -6.45 5.66
CA ALA A 111 4.05 -5.92 4.65
C ALA A 111 4.59 -4.54 5.05
N PHE A 112 3.75 -3.68 5.62
CA PHE A 112 4.15 -2.35 6.08
C PHE A 112 5.05 -2.42 7.30
N TRP A 113 4.80 -3.34 8.23
CA TRP A 113 5.69 -3.64 9.34
C TRP A 113 7.09 -4.09 8.88
N GLN A 114 7.16 -5.00 7.91
CA GLN A 114 8.42 -5.43 7.31
C GLN A 114 9.18 -4.24 6.71
N MET A 115 8.48 -3.37 5.99
CA MET A 115 9.06 -2.15 5.43
C MET A 115 9.53 -1.13 6.50
N ILE A 116 8.79 -0.95 7.59
CA ILE A 116 9.21 -0.12 8.74
C ILE A 116 10.54 -0.63 9.32
N THR A 117 10.69 -1.95 9.41
CA THR A 117 11.90 -2.61 9.90
C THR A 117 13.08 -2.45 8.94
N MET A 118 12.82 -2.55 7.63
CA MET A 118 13.83 -2.38 6.58
C MET A 118 14.25 -0.91 6.34
N TYR A 119 13.44 0.05 6.79
CA TYR A 119 13.57 1.47 6.48
C TYR A 119 14.98 2.06 6.68
N PRO A 120 15.73 1.78 7.78
CA PRO A 120 17.03 2.39 8.01
C PRO A 120 18.03 2.19 6.85
N ASN A 121 17.93 1.06 6.16
CA ASN A 121 18.84 0.67 5.07
C ASN A 121 18.24 0.87 3.67
N HIS A 122 16.93 1.10 3.58
CA HIS A 122 16.17 1.15 2.32
C HIS A 122 15.17 2.31 2.29
N LYS A 123 15.60 3.49 2.78
CA LYS A 123 14.71 4.63 3.04
C LYS A 123 13.87 5.04 1.83
N GLN A 124 14.52 5.20 0.68
CA GLN A 124 13.86 5.70 -0.52
C GLN A 124 12.91 4.66 -1.11
N GLU A 125 13.34 3.41 -1.19
CA GLU A 125 12.56 2.30 -1.70
C GLU A 125 11.31 2.07 -0.86
N VAL A 126 11.44 2.04 0.47
CA VAL A 126 10.32 1.88 1.41
C VAL A 126 9.30 3.00 1.25
N VAL A 127 9.74 4.26 1.22
CA VAL A 127 8.82 5.40 1.05
C VAL A 127 8.09 5.32 -0.29
N ASN A 128 8.81 5.04 -1.39
CA ASN A 128 8.21 4.92 -2.71
C ASN A 128 7.19 3.77 -2.78
N TYR A 129 7.53 2.61 -2.22
CA TYR A 129 6.62 1.46 -2.21
C TYR A 129 5.37 1.73 -1.40
N ILE A 130 5.48 2.31 -0.20
CA ILE A 130 4.31 2.65 0.62
C ILE A 130 3.48 3.71 -0.10
N PHE A 131 4.10 4.77 -0.62
CA PHE A 131 3.40 5.87 -1.29
C PHE A 131 2.68 5.44 -2.57
N ALA A 132 3.14 4.39 -3.25
CA ALA A 132 2.43 3.83 -4.41
C ALA A 132 0.99 3.37 -4.09
N TYR A 133 0.69 3.04 -2.83
CA TYR A 133 -0.64 2.66 -2.36
C TYR A 133 -1.51 3.85 -1.93
N ASP A 134 -0.94 5.06 -1.87
CA ASP A 134 -1.59 6.22 -1.24
C ASP A 134 -2.85 6.71 -1.97
N GLN A 135 -2.98 6.38 -3.27
CA GLN A 135 -4.17 6.69 -4.05
C GLN A 135 -5.37 5.78 -3.70
N VAL A 136 -5.12 4.63 -3.07
CA VAL A 136 -6.16 3.63 -2.77
C VAL A 136 -6.44 3.61 -1.27
N ILE A 137 -5.42 3.65 -0.43
CA ILE A 137 -5.57 3.57 1.03
C ILE A 137 -4.86 4.76 1.70
N PRO A 138 -5.31 5.20 2.88
CA PRO A 138 -4.61 6.22 3.65
C PRO A 138 -3.36 5.60 4.29
N THR A 139 -2.26 5.63 3.53
CA THR A 139 -1.04 4.88 3.87
C THR A 139 -0.42 5.30 5.20
N ASP A 140 -0.52 6.57 5.59
CA ASP A 140 -0.10 7.07 6.90
C ASP A 140 -0.81 6.36 8.06
N LYS A 141 -2.13 6.18 7.96
CA LYS A 141 -2.89 5.45 8.97
C LYS A 141 -2.52 3.97 9.01
N VAL A 142 -2.35 3.34 7.85
CA VAL A 142 -2.01 1.91 7.76
C VAL A 142 -0.58 1.65 8.26
N VAL A 143 0.36 2.56 8.01
CA VAL A 143 1.73 2.52 8.57
C VAL A 143 1.68 2.61 10.09
N SER A 144 0.91 3.55 10.63
CA SER A 144 0.69 3.67 12.07
C SER A 144 0.06 2.40 12.66
N ALA A 145 -1.02 1.89 12.05
CA ALA A 145 -1.70 0.68 12.48
C ALA A 145 -0.75 -0.52 12.48
N ALA A 146 0.05 -0.70 11.44
CA ALA A 146 1.07 -1.74 11.35
C ALA A 146 2.08 -1.65 12.51
N PHE A 147 2.58 -0.45 12.82
CA PHE A 147 3.46 -0.25 13.97
C PHE A 147 2.79 -0.67 15.29
N TYR A 148 1.60 -0.14 15.58
CA TYR A 148 0.86 -0.43 16.82
C TYR A 148 0.32 -1.87 16.89
N THR A 149 0.29 -2.59 15.77
CA THR A 149 0.04 -4.02 15.73
C THR A 149 1.30 -4.80 16.03
N TYR A 150 2.35 -4.69 15.21
CA TYR A 150 3.45 -5.64 15.24
C TYR A 150 4.56 -5.29 16.24
N ALA A 151 4.82 -4.01 16.52
CA ALA A 151 5.89 -3.64 17.46
C ALA A 151 5.63 -4.17 18.89
N PHE A 152 4.36 -4.25 19.30
CA PHE A 152 3.97 -4.74 20.63
C PHE A 152 4.06 -6.26 20.79
N PHE A 153 4.19 -7.01 19.70
CA PHE A 153 4.29 -8.48 19.78
C PHE A 153 5.59 -9.02 19.17
N ASP A 154 6.52 -8.14 18.80
CA ASP A 154 7.85 -8.52 18.36
C ASP A 154 8.63 -9.11 19.55
N PRO A 155 9.06 -10.38 19.49
CA PRO A 155 9.83 -11.02 20.56
C PRO A 155 11.23 -10.44 20.74
N GLN A 156 11.76 -9.63 19.81
CA GLN A 156 12.98 -8.85 20.02
C GLN A 156 12.74 -7.65 20.95
N ILE A 157 11.48 -7.20 21.05
CA ILE A 157 11.10 -5.98 21.76
C ILE A 157 10.38 -6.30 23.07
N THR A 158 9.52 -7.30 23.04
CA THR A 158 8.51 -7.57 24.05
C THR A 158 8.50 -9.03 24.47
N GLU A 159 8.04 -9.27 25.69
CA GLU A 159 7.57 -10.58 26.13
C GLU A 159 6.05 -10.51 26.36
N ILE A 160 5.36 -11.63 26.21
CA ILE A 160 3.93 -11.70 26.51
C ILE A 160 3.75 -12.30 27.89
N VAL A 161 3.31 -11.49 28.86
CA VAL A 161 3.05 -11.89 30.25
C VAL A 161 1.55 -11.81 30.50
N GLU A 162 0.94 -12.92 30.90
CA GLU A 162 -0.51 -12.99 31.16
C GLU A 162 -1.38 -12.47 30.00
N GLY A 163 -0.95 -12.72 28.76
CA GLY A 163 -1.65 -12.30 27.55
C GLY A 163 -1.48 -10.82 27.21
N LYS A 164 -0.61 -10.09 27.91
CA LYS A 164 -0.31 -8.67 27.65
C LYS A 164 1.14 -8.49 27.20
N PRO A 165 1.41 -7.58 26.25
CA PRO A 165 2.77 -7.27 25.87
C PRO A 165 3.48 -6.46 26.96
N ASN A 166 4.66 -6.91 27.36
CA ASN A 166 5.57 -6.22 28.26
C ASN A 166 6.82 -5.80 27.49
N VAL A 167 7.07 -4.50 27.37
CA VAL A 167 8.17 -3.96 26.56
C VAL A 167 9.49 -4.07 27.33
N LEU A 168 10.40 -4.92 26.85
CA LEU A 168 11.71 -5.15 27.45
C LEU A 168 12.83 -4.34 26.78
N ARG A 169 12.65 -3.98 25.50
CA ARG A 169 13.62 -3.22 24.70
C ARG A 169 13.00 -1.91 24.18
N PRO A 170 12.80 -0.92 25.06
CA PRO A 170 12.25 0.37 24.67
C PRO A 170 13.10 1.08 23.61
N ASP A 171 14.41 0.84 23.60
CA ASP A 171 15.34 1.39 22.61
C ASP A 171 15.03 0.92 21.18
N ILE A 172 14.72 -0.37 20.98
CA ILE A 172 14.32 -0.90 19.67
C ILE A 172 12.92 -0.40 19.29
N PHE A 173 11.99 -0.41 20.25
CA PHE A 173 10.63 0.09 20.05
C PHE A 173 10.64 1.56 19.58
N GLU A 174 11.41 2.42 20.25
CA GLU A 174 11.58 3.84 19.89
C GLU A 174 12.24 4.01 18.51
N ALA A 175 13.21 3.17 18.15
CA ALA A 175 13.81 3.21 16.82
C ALA A 175 12.78 2.91 15.72
N TYR A 176 11.92 1.90 15.91
CA TYR A 176 10.84 1.60 14.96
C TYR A 176 9.76 2.67 14.95
N LEU A 177 9.41 3.25 16.11
CA LEU A 177 8.49 4.39 16.17
C LEU A 177 9.04 5.60 15.41
N LYS A 178 10.33 5.89 15.56
CA LYS A 178 11.02 6.94 14.81
C LYS A 178 10.95 6.67 13.31
N ASN A 179 11.27 5.46 12.86
CA ASN A 179 11.16 5.08 11.43
C ASN A 179 9.74 5.28 10.90
N THR A 180 8.74 4.84 11.67
CA THR A 180 7.32 4.98 11.34
C THR A 180 6.94 6.45 11.16
N ASN A 181 7.36 7.31 12.10
CA ASN A 181 7.12 8.75 12.04
C ASN A 181 7.82 9.42 10.85
N GLU A 182 9.07 9.05 10.55
CA GLU A 182 9.79 9.54 9.37
C GLU A 182 9.07 9.14 8.07
N ILE A 183 8.63 7.89 7.94
CA ILE A 183 7.85 7.41 6.78
C ILE A 183 6.56 8.23 6.63
N MET A 184 5.77 8.37 7.69
CA MET A 184 4.52 9.15 7.65
C MET A 184 4.77 10.61 7.27
N HIS A 185 5.86 11.20 7.76
CA HIS A 185 6.25 12.55 7.38
C HIS A 185 6.53 12.67 5.88
N TYR A 186 7.28 11.73 5.29
CA TYR A 186 7.54 11.71 3.85
C TYR A 186 6.28 11.50 3.02
N ILE A 187 5.38 10.60 3.45
CA ILE A 187 4.08 10.40 2.77
C ILE A 187 3.30 11.72 2.73
N LYS A 188 3.20 12.41 3.87
CA LYS A 188 2.54 13.72 3.94
C LYS A 188 3.19 14.75 3.02
N TYR A 189 4.51 14.83 3.03
CA TYR A 189 5.26 15.73 2.15
C TYR A 189 4.97 15.45 0.66
N LEU A 190 4.98 14.18 0.24
CA LEU A 190 4.68 13.78 -1.14
C LEU A 190 3.24 14.09 -1.55
N ARG A 191 2.27 13.93 -0.64
CA ARG A 191 0.87 14.36 -0.86
C ARG A 191 0.78 15.86 -1.11
N GLU A 192 1.49 16.66 -0.30
CA GLU A 192 1.52 18.12 -0.45
C GLU A 192 2.15 18.54 -1.78
N GLN A 193 3.24 17.90 -2.21
CA GLN A 193 3.84 18.15 -3.53
C GLN A 193 2.90 17.77 -4.68
N GLY A 194 2.29 16.59 -4.65
CA GLY A 194 1.35 16.14 -5.67
C GLY A 194 0.06 16.97 -5.72
N ALA A 195 -0.30 17.68 -4.65
CA ALA A 195 -1.40 18.63 -4.62
C ALA A 195 -1.03 20.01 -5.22
N ILE A 196 0.27 20.35 -5.25
CA ILE A 196 0.77 21.58 -5.88
C ILE A 196 0.92 21.41 -7.40
N GLU A 197 1.13 20.18 -7.88
CA GLU A 197 1.29 19.87 -9.31
C GLU A 197 -0.03 19.61 -10.06
N LYS A 198 -1.18 19.60 -9.37
CA LYS A 198 -2.53 19.45 -9.95
C LYS A 198 -3.26 20.79 -10.07
#